data_AF-A0AAN8MKW9-F1
#
_entry.id   AF-A0AAN8MKW9-F1
#
_cell.length_a   1.000
_cell.length_b   1.000
_cell.length_c   1.000
_cell.angle_alpha   90.00
_cell.angle_beta   90.00
_cell.angle_gamma   90.00
#
_symmetry.space_group_name_H-M   'P 1'
#
loop_
_entity.id
_entity.type
_entity.pdbx_description
1 polymer ?
#
loop_
_entity_poly.entity_id
_entity_poly.type
_entity_poly.pdbx_seq_one_letter_code
_entity_poly.pdbx_strand_id
1 'polypeptide(L)' 'MKFSLSIAVAALASVVAATGSCTSLRPVYSQCGGVQYTGCTQCVTTATCTFINDYYSQCYPKPQ' A
#
# COMPACT_ATOMS: atom_id res chain seq x y z
N MET A 1 -16.03 -15.94 50.55
CA MET A 1 -15.28 -14.84 49.90
C MET A 1 -14.95 -15.31 48.49
N LYS A 2 -15.47 -14.62 47.50
CA LYS A 2 -15.66 -15.10 46.12
C LYS A 2 -14.82 -14.19 45.22
N PHE A 3 -13.57 -14.57 44.96
CA PHE A 3 -12.68 -13.81 44.09
C PHE A 3 -12.63 -14.48 42.72
N SER A 4 -13.58 -14.08 41.87
CA SER A 4 -13.60 -14.41 40.45
C SER A 4 -12.45 -13.67 39.78
N LEU A 5 -11.36 -14.38 39.47
CA LEU A 5 -10.19 -13.84 38.80
C LEU A 5 -10.41 -13.89 37.28
N SER A 6 -11.18 -12.93 36.76
CA SER A 6 -11.34 -12.71 35.32
C SER A 6 -10.11 -11.98 34.78
N ILE A 7 -9.03 -12.71 34.48
CA ILE A 7 -7.90 -12.17 33.73
C ILE A 7 -8.36 -12.08 32.27
N ALA A 8 -8.82 -10.90 31.86
CA ALA A 8 -8.97 -10.57 30.45
C ALA A 8 -7.55 -10.49 29.85
N VAL A 9 -7.11 -11.55 29.18
CA VAL A 9 -5.94 -11.53 28.32
C VAL A 9 -6.27 -10.61 27.14
N ALA A 10 -5.82 -9.37 27.20
CA ALA A 10 -5.91 -8.46 26.06
C ALA A 10 -5.08 -9.05 24.93
N ALA A 11 -5.76 -9.55 23.89
CA ALA A 11 -5.12 -10.05 22.70
C ALA A 11 -4.34 -8.90 22.03
N LEU A 12 -3.01 -8.94 22.11
CA LEU A 12 -2.13 -8.15 21.26
C LEU A 12 -2.24 -8.72 19.84
N ALA A 13 -3.28 -8.31 19.11
CA ALA A 13 -3.39 -8.56 17.68
C ALA A 13 -2.37 -7.66 16.97
N SER A 14 -1.19 -8.21 16.69
CA SER A 14 -0.20 -7.58 15.83
C SER A 14 -0.80 -7.38 14.43
N VAL A 15 -1.23 -6.15 14.14
CA VAL A 15 -1.62 -5.70 12.80
C VAL A 15 -0.37 -5.69 11.91
N VAL A 16 -0.13 -6.79 11.20
CA VAL A 16 0.77 -6.79 10.05
C VAL A 16 0.04 -6.02 8.95
N ALA A 17 0.33 -4.72 8.84
CA ALA A 17 -0.02 -3.96 7.66
C ALA A 17 0.70 -4.61 6.48
N ALA A 18 -0.07 -5.25 5.59
CA ALA A 18 0.44 -5.75 4.33
C ALA A 18 0.95 -4.54 3.54
N THR A 19 2.24 -4.24 3.65
CA THR A 19 2.91 -3.41 2.66
C THR A 19 2.76 -4.17 1.36
N GLY A 20 1.98 -3.62 0.43
CA GLY A 20 1.84 -4.13 -0.93
C GLY A 20 3.18 -4.00 -1.64
N SER A 21 4.12 -4.87 -1.29
CA SER A 21 5.47 -4.91 -1.82
C SER A 21 5.38 -5.66 -3.14
N CYS A 22 5.27 -4.91 -4.23
CA CYS A 22 5.46 -5.47 -5.55
C CYS A 22 6.97 -5.73 -5.76
N THR A 23 7.31 -6.76 -6.52
CA THR A 23 8.71 -7.12 -6.81
C THR A 23 9.42 -6.15 -7.75
N SER A 24 8.69 -5.25 -8.44
CA SER A 24 9.28 -4.27 -9.36
C SER A 24 8.53 -2.95 -9.30
N LEU A 25 9.22 -1.92 -8.78
CA LEU A 25 8.72 -0.55 -8.75
C LEU A 25 8.54 -0.03 -10.17
N ARG A 26 7.46 0.72 -10.39
CA ARG A 26 7.17 1.28 -11.71
C ARG A 26 8.09 2.45 -12.03
N PRO A 27 8.82 2.43 -13.16
CA PRO A 27 9.71 3.52 -13.54
C PRO A 27 8.88 4.78 -13.87
N VAL A 28 9.58 5.90 -14.00
CA VAL A 28 8.98 7.16 -14.44
C VAL A 28 8.21 6.95 -15.76
N TYR A 29 7.03 7.55 -15.86
CA TYR A 29 6.07 7.46 -16.97
C TYR A 29 5.38 6.11 -17.18
N SER A 30 5.66 5.09 -16.38
CA SER A 30 4.88 3.84 -16.40
C SER A 30 3.50 3.98 -15.77
N GLN A 31 2.58 3.09 -16.17
CA GLN A 31 1.33 2.87 -15.48
C GLN A 31 1.58 2.33 -14.06
N CYS A 32 0.85 2.87 -13.09
CA CYS A 32 0.89 2.51 -11.67
C CYS A 32 -0.51 2.34 -11.07
N GLY A 33 -1.56 2.37 -11.88
CA GLY A 33 -2.93 2.21 -11.42
C GLY A 33 -3.93 2.31 -12.55
N GLY A 34 -5.18 2.00 -12.23
CA GLY A 34 -6.30 1.98 -13.15
C GLY A 34 -7.21 0.77 -12.95
N VAL A 35 -8.43 0.86 -13.44
CA VAL A 35 -9.39 -0.24 -13.49
C VAL A 35 -8.75 -1.43 -14.22
N GLN A 36 -8.81 -2.62 -13.61
CA GLN A 36 -8.22 -3.88 -14.08
C GLN A 36 -6.68 -3.90 -14.16
N TYR A 37 -5.97 -2.88 -13.68
CA TYR A 37 -4.51 -2.92 -13.61
C TYR A 37 -4.04 -3.87 -12.49
N THR A 38 -3.35 -4.95 -12.86
CA THR A 38 -2.85 -5.99 -11.95
C THR A 38 -1.35 -5.87 -11.65
N GLY A 39 -0.68 -4.86 -12.22
CA GLY A 39 0.74 -4.61 -12.01
C GLY A 39 1.04 -3.91 -10.70
N CYS A 40 2.32 -3.63 -10.46
CA CYS A 40 2.74 -2.86 -9.28
C CYS A 40 2.12 -1.45 -9.27
N THR A 41 1.55 -1.04 -8.13
CA THR A 41 0.98 0.30 -7.94
C THR A 41 1.97 1.33 -7.38
N GLN A 42 3.15 0.87 -6.95
CA GLN A 42 4.18 1.72 -6.40
C GLN A 42 5.20 2.15 -7.46
N CYS A 43 5.45 3.46 -7.54
CA CYS A 43 6.48 4.04 -8.39
C CYS A 43 7.87 3.96 -7.74
N VAL A 44 8.92 4.13 -8.54
CA VAL A 44 10.27 4.41 -8.04
C VAL A 44 10.27 5.62 -7.10
N THR A 45 11.24 5.69 -6.19
CA THR A 45 11.27 6.70 -5.12
C THR A 45 11.28 8.14 -5.64
N THR A 46 11.81 8.36 -6.86
CA THR A 46 11.86 9.66 -7.56
C THR A 46 10.55 10.02 -8.28
N ALA A 47 9.49 9.22 -8.16
CA ALA A 47 8.21 9.45 -8.82
C ALA A 47 7.00 9.24 -7.89
N THR A 48 5.88 9.85 -8.28
CA THR A 48 4.57 9.73 -7.62
C THR A 48 3.55 9.19 -8.61
N CYS A 49 2.70 8.26 -8.18
CA CYS A 49 1.60 7.76 -9.00
C CYS A 49 0.47 8.80 -9.02
N THR A 50 0.20 9.40 -10.19
CA THR A 50 -0.84 10.40 -10.38
C THR A 50 -1.97 9.83 -11.22
N PHE A 51 -3.19 10.01 -10.75
CA PHE A 51 -4.40 9.67 -11.49
C PHE A 51 -4.54 10.52 -12.76
N ILE A 52 -4.84 9.88 -13.90
CA ILE A 52 -5.15 10.57 -15.16
C ILE A 52 -6.60 10.30 -15.57
N ASN A 53 -7.01 9.04 -15.51
CA ASN A 53 -8.39 8.62 -15.70
C ASN A 53 -8.63 7.26 -15.01
N ASP A 54 -9.88 6.79 -15.03
CA ASP A 54 -10.29 5.56 -14.35
C ASP A 54 -9.44 4.34 -14.72
N TYR A 55 -8.97 4.27 -15.96
CA TYR A 55 -8.19 3.13 -16.47
C TYR A 55 -6.68 3.33 -16.38
N TYR A 56 -6.21 4.54 -16.04
CA TYR A 56 -4.80 4.89 -16.14
C TYR A 56 -4.35 5.90 -15.07
N SER A 57 -3.39 5.48 -14.26
CA SER A 57 -2.58 6.34 -13.40
C SER A 57 -1.11 6.19 -13.79
N GLN A 58 -0.34 7.28 -13.82
CA GLN A 58 1.04 7.31 -14.30
C GLN A 58 2.01 7.79 -13.23
N CYS A 59 3.20 7.19 -13.18
CA CYS A 59 4.31 7.68 -12.36
C CYS A 59 4.91 8.97 -12.94
N TYR A 60 4.69 10.12 -12.31
CA TYR A 60 5.36 11.38 -12.68
C TYR A 60 6.58 11.66 -11.81
N PRO A 61 7.65 12.29 -12.35
CA PRO A 61 8.79 12.73 -11.55
C PRO A 61 8.36 13.66 -10.42
N LYS A 62 8.96 13.47 -9.24
CA LYS A 62 8.92 14.48 -8.17
C LYS A 62 9.91 15.60 -8.50
N PRO A 63 9.62 16.86 -8.15
CA PRO A 63 10.65 17.88 -8.04
C PRO A 63 11.75 17.36 -7.10
N GLN A 64 13.02 17.54 -7.49
CA GLN A 64 14.17 17.11 -6.68
C GLN A 64 14.42 18.05 -5.52
#